data_AF-A0A7C7QM26-F1
#
_entry.id   AF-A0A7C7QM26-F1
#
_cell.length_a   1.000
_cell.length_b   1.000
_cell.length_c   1.000
_cell.angle_alpha   90.00
_cell.angle_beta   90.00
_cell.angle_gamma   90.00
#
_symmetry.space_group_name_H-M   'P 1'
#
loop_
_entity.id
_entity.type
_entity.pdbx_description
1 polymer ?
#
loop_
_entity_poly.entity_id
_entity_poly.type
_entity_poly.pdbx_seq_one_letter_code
_entity_poly.pdbx_strand_id
1 'polypeptide(L)'
;MSITIVRTLPEEEWHRFVEEHPAGNIFHTPEMFQVFEQAKGHQPALWAATDDSDRLLALLTPVKVTLLGGLLTQLTSRSVIYGGVLCELTSDGRDALKCLLMAYN
;
A
#
# COMPACT_ATOMS: atom_id res chain seq x y z
N MET A 1 5.03 15.29 -15.88
CA MET A 1 4.63 13.97 -15.37
C MET A 1 3.43 14.18 -14.48
N SER A 2 2.30 13.54 -14.78
CA SER A 2 1.18 13.50 -13.86
C SER A 2 1.27 12.26 -12.96
N ILE A 3 0.71 12.33 -11.76
CA ILE A 3 0.69 11.21 -10.81
C ILE A 3 -0.76 10.77 -10.66
N THR A 4 -1.02 9.49 -10.89
CA THR A 4 -2.34 8.88 -10.70
C THR A 4 -2.30 7.96 -9.48
N ILE A 5 -3.32 8.05 -8.63
CA ILE A 5 -3.46 7.15 -7.47
C ILE A 5 -4.41 6.01 -7.83
N VAL A 6 -3.89 4.79 -7.76
CA VAL A 6 -4.63 3.56 -8.07
C VAL A 6 -4.79 2.68 -6.83
N ARG A 7 -5.83 1.84 -6.83
CA ARG A 7 -6.16 0.92 -5.72
C ARG A 7 -6.04 -0.55 -6.10
N THR A 8 -5.60 -0.82 -7.32
CA THR A 8 -5.42 -2.14 -7.91
C THR A 8 -4.19 -2.07 -8.80
N LEU A 9 -3.41 -3.15 -8.83
CA LEU A 9 -2.26 -3.30 -9.71
C LEU A 9 -2.26 -4.72 -10.29
N PRO A 10 -1.70 -4.92 -11.49
CA PRO A 10 -1.29 -6.25 -11.93
C PRO A 10 -0.33 -6.86 -10.92
N GLU A 11 -0.59 -8.11 -10.52
CA GLU A 11 0.16 -8.80 -9.47
C GLU A 11 1.66 -8.88 -9.77
N GLU A 12 2.02 -9.13 -11.03
CA GLU A 12 3.40 -9.23 -11.48
C GLU A 12 4.16 -7.88 -11.41
N GLU A 13 3.47 -6.77 -11.68
CA GLU A 13 4.07 -5.43 -11.55
C GLU A 13 4.29 -5.06 -10.09
N TRP A 14 3.33 -5.39 -9.24
CA TRP A 14 3.46 -5.19 -7.79
C TRP A 14 4.60 -6.05 -7.25
N HIS A 15 4.63 -7.36 -7.54
CA HIS A 15 5.68 -8.25 -7.06
C HIS A 15 7.07 -7.76 -7.46
N ARG A 16 7.27 -7.45 -8.75
CA ARG A 16 8.55 -6.93 -9.27
C ARG A 16 8.99 -5.65 -8.57
N PHE A 17 8.07 -4.71 -8.36
CA PHE A 17 8.40 -3.48 -7.64
C PHE A 17 8.88 -3.72 -6.21
N VAL A 18 8.27 -4.68 -5.49
CA VAL A 18 8.72 -5.03 -4.14
C VAL A 18 10.08 -5.72 -4.18
N GLU A 19 10.27 -6.67 -5.09
CA GLU A 19 11.49 -7.47 -5.22
C GLU A 19 12.71 -6.63 -5.61
N GLU A 20 12.53 -5.69 -6.54
CA GLU A 20 13.61 -4.81 -7.03
C GLU A 20 13.92 -3.66 -6.04
N HIS A 21 13.04 -3.39 -5.08
CA HIS A 21 13.22 -2.30 -4.14
C HIS A 21 14.10 -2.72 -2.94
N PRO A 22 15.18 -1.99 -2.60
CA PRO A 22 16.13 -2.39 -1.55
C PRO A 22 15.52 -2.44 -0.14
N ALA A 23 14.46 -1.67 0.11
CA ALA A 23 13.68 -1.72 1.36
C ALA A 23 12.42 -2.61 1.27
N GLY A 24 12.23 -3.30 0.14
CA GLY A 24 11.16 -4.26 -0.06
C GLY A 24 11.22 -5.37 0.99
N ASN A 25 10.05 -5.81 1.46
CA ASN A 25 9.95 -6.85 2.47
C ASN A 25 8.58 -7.53 2.36
N ILE A 26 8.41 -8.64 3.10
CA ILE A 26 7.22 -9.49 3.02
C ILE A 26 5.91 -8.71 3.18
N PHE A 27 5.86 -7.67 4.02
CA PHE A 27 4.62 -6.94 4.30
C PHE A 27 4.14 -6.06 3.14
N HIS A 28 4.98 -5.90 2.11
CA HIS A 28 4.61 -5.21 0.89
C HIS A 28 4.09 -6.16 -0.18
N THR A 29 4.23 -7.48 -0.07
CA THR A 29 3.97 -8.39 -1.19
C THR A 29 2.47 -8.70 -1.37
N PRO A 30 2.04 -9.08 -2.60
CA PRO A 30 0.68 -9.54 -2.85
C PRO A 30 0.25 -10.71 -1.94
N GLU A 31 1.17 -11.62 -1.61
CA GLU A 31 0.87 -12.79 -0.80
C GLU A 31 0.55 -12.39 0.65
N MET A 32 1.30 -11.47 1.25
CA MET A 32 0.97 -10.99 2.59
C MET A 32 -0.32 -10.17 2.61
N PHE A 33 -0.64 -9.46 1.52
CA PHE A 33 -1.95 -8.85 1.36
C PHE A 33 -3.06 -9.91 1.43
N GLN A 34 -2.94 -11.02 0.69
CA GLN A 34 -3.92 -12.12 0.71
C GLN A 34 -4.04 -12.76 2.09
N VAL A 35 -2.92 -12.93 2.81
CA VAL A 35 -2.93 -13.41 4.21
C VAL A 35 -3.76 -12.49 5.10
N PHE A 36 -3.56 -11.17 5.00
CA PHE A 36 -4.35 -10.21 5.78
C PHE A 36 -5.82 -10.17 5.34
N GLU A 37 -6.13 -10.34 4.07
CA GLU A 37 -7.50 -10.37 3.56
C GLU A 37 -8.29 -11.56 4.16
N GLN A 38 -7.63 -12.69 4.36
CA GLN A 38 -8.23 -13.88 4.95
C GLN A 38 -8.20 -13.89 6.50
N ALA A 39 -7.39 -13.01 7.11
CA ALA A 39 -7.28 -12.94 8.56
C ALA A 39 -8.48 -12.20 9.19
N LYS A 40 -9.15 -12.85 10.15
CA LYS A 40 -10.29 -12.25 10.86
C LYS A 40 -9.94 -10.88 11.45
N GLY A 41 -10.79 -9.89 11.20
CA GLY A 41 -10.62 -8.53 11.73
C GLY A 41 -9.57 -7.69 11.00
N HIS A 42 -8.97 -8.20 9.92
CA HIS A 42 -8.02 -7.47 9.08
C HIS A 42 -8.68 -7.13 7.75
N GLN A 43 -8.41 -5.92 7.26
CA GLN A 43 -8.88 -5.42 5.98
C GLN A 43 -7.70 -4.67 5.33
N PRO A 44 -6.89 -5.36 4.51
CA PRO A 44 -5.81 -4.71 3.78
C PRO A 44 -6.38 -3.84 2.65
N ALA A 45 -5.63 -2.80 2.28
CA ALA A 45 -5.90 -2.01 1.09
C ALA A 45 -4.61 -1.85 0.28
N LEU A 46 -4.73 -1.64 -1.02
CA LEU A 46 -3.63 -1.30 -1.89
C LEU A 46 -3.77 0.16 -2.28
N TRP A 47 -2.69 0.92 -2.14
CA TRP A 47 -2.57 2.27 -2.64
C TRP A 47 -1.25 2.40 -3.37
N ALA A 48 -1.32 2.82 -4.61
CA ALA A 48 -0.16 2.97 -5.47
C ALA A 48 -0.22 4.29 -6.23
N ALA A 49 0.94 4.87 -6.50
CA ALA A 49 1.09 6.05 -7.34
C ALA A 49 1.80 5.66 -8.63
N THR A 50 1.20 5.94 -9.77
CA THR A 50 1.75 5.65 -11.10
C THR A 50 1.98 6.92 -11.91
N ASP A 51 2.91 6.87 -12.87
CA ASP A 51 3.08 7.92 -13.87
C ASP A 51 2.11 7.75 -15.06
N ASP A 52 2.25 8.63 -16.05
CA ASP A 52 1.46 8.64 -17.29
C ASP A 52 1.61 7.36 -18.15
N SER A 53 2.62 6.53 -17.86
CA SER A 53 2.92 5.25 -18.54
C SER A 53 2.53 4.04 -17.69
N ASP A 54 1.72 4.23 -16.64
CA ASP A 54 1.34 3.23 -15.64
C ASP A 54 2.52 2.63 -14.86
N ARG A 55 3.70 3.25 -14.91
CA ARG A 55 4.85 2.78 -14.12
C ARG A 55 4.64 3.14 -12.65
N LEU A 56 4.81 2.14 -11.79
CA LEU A 56 4.69 2.27 -10.34
C LEU A 56 5.84 3.08 -9.74
N LEU A 57 5.50 4.15 -9.01
CA LEU A 57 6.46 5.07 -8.40
C LEU A 57 6.46 5.00 -6.87
N ALA A 58 5.32 4.69 -6.26
CA ALA A 58 5.19 4.53 -4.81
C ALA A 58 4.08 3.55 -4.45
N LEU A 59 4.25 2.86 -3.31
CA LEU A 59 3.38 1.81 -2.83
C LEU A 59 3.15 1.96 -1.31
N LEU A 60 1.90 1.83 -0.91
CA LEU A 60 1.44 1.79 0.48
C LEU A 60 0.39 0.66 0.62
N THR A 61 0.63 -0.26 1.55
CA THR A 61 -0.24 -1.41 1.83
C THR A 61 -0.78 -1.35 3.26
N PRO A 62 -1.70 -0.40 3.58
CA PRO A 62 -2.20 -0.27 4.94
C PRO A 62 -3.18 -1.42 5.26
N VAL A 63 -3.14 -1.89 6.51
CA VAL A 63 -4.05 -2.92 7.00
C VAL A 63 -4.88 -2.34 8.12
N LYS A 64 -6.19 -2.23 7.91
CA LYS A 64 -7.12 -1.87 8.98
C LYS A 64 -7.36 -3.09 9.85
N VAL A 65 -6.99 -2.98 11.12
CA VAL A 65 -7.17 -4.01 12.15
C VAL A 65 -8.28 -3.58 13.10
N THR A 66 -9.31 -4.41 13.23
CA THR A 66 -10.47 -4.20 14.10
C THR A 66 -10.51 -5.27 15.19
N LEU A 67 -10.41 -4.88 16.46
CA LEU A 67 -10.43 -5.83 17.58
C LEU A 67 -11.85 -6.26 17.99
N LEU A 68 -12.80 -5.32 18.03
CA LEU A 68 -14.19 -5.56 18.42
C LEU A 68 -15.15 -5.14 17.29
N GLY A 69 -16.08 -6.03 16.96
CA GLY A 69 -17.13 -5.76 15.96
C GLY A 69 -18.26 -4.87 16.48
N GLY A 70 -19.18 -4.49 15.59
CA GLY A 70 -20.40 -3.76 15.93
C GLY A 70 -20.15 -2.30 16.30
N LEU A 71 -20.88 -1.79 17.29
CA LEU A 71 -20.81 -0.37 17.70
C LEU A 71 -19.42 0.07 18.19
N LEU A 72 -18.56 -0.88 18.59
CA LEU A 72 -17.20 -0.61 19.09
C LEU A 72 -16.12 -0.66 18.00
N THR A 73 -16.50 -0.91 16.74
CA THR A 73 -15.55 -1.00 15.63
C THR A 73 -14.74 0.29 15.45
N GLN A 74 -15.37 1.46 15.52
CA GLN A 74 -14.65 2.73 15.35
C GLN A 74 -13.65 3.01 16.48
N LEU A 75 -13.92 2.56 17.70
CA LEU A 75 -13.06 2.77 18.87
C LEU A 75 -11.90 1.76 18.95
N THR A 76 -12.01 0.65 18.23
CA THR A 76 -11.03 -0.45 18.26
C THR A 76 -10.34 -0.72 16.93
N SER A 77 -10.63 0.11 15.93
CA SER A 77 -9.98 0.06 14.61
C SER A 77 -8.73 0.91 14.58
N ARG A 78 -7.68 0.41 13.95
CA ARG A 78 -6.46 1.16 13.64
C ARG A 78 -5.92 0.72 12.29
N SER A 79 -5.35 1.65 11.54
CA SER A 79 -4.60 1.31 10.33
C SER A 79 -3.13 1.08 10.70
N VAL A 80 -2.57 -0.03 10.25
CA VAL A 80 -1.18 -0.41 10.49
C VAL A 80 -0.49 -0.58 9.14
N ILE A 81 0.65 0.09 8.99
CA ILE A 81 1.50 0.02 7.79
C ILE A 81 2.73 -0.79 8.19
N TYR A 82 2.63 -2.12 8.11
CA TYR A 82 3.62 -3.03 8.70
C TYR A 82 5.02 -2.93 8.07
N GLY A 83 5.08 -2.81 6.74
CA GLY A 83 6.34 -2.72 5.98
C GLY A 83 6.89 -1.30 5.83
N GLY A 84 6.10 -0.29 6.19
CA GLY A 84 6.35 1.10 5.81
C GLY A 84 5.80 1.44 4.42
N VAL A 85 6.35 2.49 3.82
CA VAL A 85 6.07 2.90 2.44
C VAL A 85 7.24 2.52 1.57
N LEU A 86 6.96 2.20 0.30
CA LEU A 86 7.99 2.10 -0.73
C LEU A 86 7.80 3.22 -1.74
N CYS A 87 8.91 3.79 -2.22
CA CYS A 87 8.89 4.70 -3.35
C CYS A 87 10.21 4.60 -4.09
N GLU A 88 10.20 4.86 -5.39
CA GLU A 88 11.45 4.95 -6.13
C GLU A 88 12.40 5.97 -5.47
N LEU A 89 13.70 5.64 -5.47
CA LEU A 89 14.75 6.46 -4.86
C LEU A 89 15.15 7.67 -5.73
N THR A 90 14.17 8.24 -6.43
CA THR A 90 14.28 9.39 -7.34
C THR A 90 13.57 10.61 -6.75
N SER A 91 13.70 11.79 -7.37
CA SER A 91 12.83 12.93 -7.06
C SER A 91 11.36 12.58 -7.27
N ASP A 92 11.09 11.94 -8.40
CA ASP A 92 9.74 11.66 -8.89
C ASP A 92 9.03 10.65 -7.99
N GLY A 93 9.75 9.63 -7.50
CA GLY A 93 9.24 8.69 -6.50
C GLY A 93 8.89 9.37 -5.17
N ARG A 94 9.68 10.35 -4.73
CA ARG A 94 9.37 11.13 -3.51
C ARG A 94 8.15 12.03 -3.68
N ASP A 95 7.99 12.66 -4.84
CA ASP A 95 6.81 13.47 -5.16
C ASP A 95 5.55 12.59 -5.28
N ALA A 96 5.68 11.43 -5.93
CA ALA A 96 4.61 10.43 -6.01
C ALA A 96 4.21 9.92 -4.62
N LEU A 97 5.16 9.63 -3.73
CA LEU A 97 4.89 9.25 -2.35
C LEU A 97 4.15 10.36 -1.59
N LYS A 98 4.54 11.62 -1.79
CA LYS A 98 3.84 12.75 -1.17
C LYS A 98 2.38 12.84 -1.64
N CYS A 99 2.14 12.70 -2.95
CA CYS A 99 0.80 12.66 -3.52
C CYS A 99 -0.02 11.48 -2.97
N LEU A 100 0.58 10.30 -2.88
CA LEU A 100 -0.02 9.08 -2.32
C LEU A 100 -0.48 9.30 -0.87
N LEU A 101 0.41 9.84 -0.02
CA LEU A 101 0.12 10.09 1.39
C LEU A 101 -0.96 11.16 1.58
N MET A 102 -0.99 12.19 0.72
CA MET A 102 -2.06 13.18 0.73
C MET A 102 -3.42 12.59 0.33
N ALA A 103 -3.45 11.64 -0.60
CA ALA A 103 -4.68 11.00 -1.05
C ALA A 103 -5.24 9.97 -0.03
N TYR A 104 -4.37 9.40 0.80
CA TYR A 104 -4.74 8.43 1.83
C TYR A 104 -5.30 9.06 3.12
N ASN A 105 -4.89 10.30 3.42
CA ASN A 105 -5.20 11.04 4.65
C ASN A 105 -6.69 11.40 4.76
#